data_AF-Q9RZ25-F1
#
_entry.id   AF-Q9RZ25-F1
#
_cell.length_a   1.000
_cell.length_b   1.000
_cell.length_c   1.000
_cell.angle_alpha   90.00
_cell.angle_beta   90.00
_cell.angle_gamma   90.00
#
_symmetry.space_group_name_H-M   'P 1'
#
loop_
_entity.id
_entity.type
_entity.pdbx_description
1 polymer ?
#
loop_
_entity_poly.entity_id
_entity_poly.type
_entity_poly.pdbx_seq_one_letter_code
_entity_poly.pdbx_strand_id
1 'polypeptide(L)'
;MTPPAPPAPVRRELAALLGTLRGAAGLSQSELARRARCTRPYVSQLEGGARQRPSRAVALRLATALGLQGEARQEFLTAAGWPDLEQPLSDAGDAAHTLARQLVDGLPYPAALHDSRWIVGYTNGPLERLFGVLGVPMLAGGSLLEDVFDPALRARLPDWEGWARAMLAQFKRDSGTSVTPPRSRRCWCGCTPCPIFPGYGGMSRRPPTPPRRCRWHSACRDTARCTSKCCGCKSSACPSCGW
;
A
#
# COMPACT_ATOMS: atom_id res chain seq x y z
N MET A 1 47.79 -6.89 -11.22
CA MET A 1 46.30 -6.84 -11.23
C MET A 1 45.88 -5.41 -10.98
N THR A 2 45.48 -4.71 -12.03
CA THR A 2 44.93 -3.36 -11.91
C THR A 2 43.60 -3.45 -11.14
N PRO A 3 43.37 -2.68 -10.07
CA PRO A 3 42.08 -2.67 -9.41
C PRO A 3 41.00 -2.28 -10.43
N PRO A 4 39.81 -2.91 -10.40
CA PRO A 4 38.73 -2.57 -11.32
C PRO A 4 38.41 -1.08 -11.18
N ALA A 5 38.29 -0.39 -12.33
CA ALA A 5 37.96 1.02 -12.36
C ALA A 5 36.67 1.28 -11.56
N PRO A 6 36.61 2.35 -10.73
CA PRO A 6 35.41 2.69 -9.99
C PRO A 6 34.25 2.90 -10.99
N PRO A 7 33.02 2.45 -10.67
CA PRO A 7 31.89 2.61 -11.58
C PRO A 7 31.72 4.08 -11.97
N ALA A 8 31.41 4.32 -13.25
CA ALA A 8 31.20 5.65 -13.83
C ALA A 8 30.24 6.49 -12.97
N PRO A 9 30.38 7.84 -12.97
CA PRO A 9 29.86 8.66 -11.89
C PRO A 9 28.33 8.65 -11.83
N VAL A 10 27.79 7.97 -10.81
CA VAL A 10 26.39 8.00 -10.29
C VAL A 10 25.76 9.42 -10.31
N ARG A 11 26.61 10.45 -10.34
CA ARG A 11 26.33 11.89 -10.39
C ARG A 11 25.29 12.35 -11.41
N ARG A 12 25.31 11.84 -12.65
CA ARG A 12 24.38 12.28 -13.72
C ARG A 12 23.12 11.43 -13.80
N GLU A 13 23.17 10.24 -13.23
CA GLU A 13 22.11 9.24 -13.31
C GLU A 13 20.91 9.67 -12.48
N LEU A 14 21.10 10.07 -11.21
CA LEU A 14 20.00 10.56 -10.37
C LEU A 14 19.35 11.83 -10.95
N ALA A 15 20.14 12.78 -11.44
CA ALA A 15 19.65 14.06 -11.94
C ALA A 15 18.76 13.88 -13.17
N ALA A 16 19.23 13.11 -14.15
CA ALA A 16 18.48 12.78 -15.37
C ALA A 16 17.26 11.89 -15.07
N LEU A 17 17.43 10.88 -14.21
CA LEU A 17 16.36 9.99 -13.79
C LEU A 17 15.25 10.75 -13.06
N LEU A 18 15.59 11.61 -12.10
CA LEU A 18 14.63 12.42 -11.35
C LEU A 18 13.83 13.35 -12.28
N GLY A 19 14.50 14.01 -13.22
CA GLY A 19 13.84 14.87 -14.22
C GLY A 19 12.86 14.09 -15.10
N THR A 20 13.28 12.90 -15.56
CA THR A 20 12.47 12.02 -16.40
C THR A 20 11.26 11.48 -15.65
N LEU A 21 11.45 10.93 -14.45
CA LEU A 21 10.38 10.41 -13.61
C LEU A 21 9.40 11.51 -13.19
N ARG A 22 9.89 12.71 -12.86
CA ARG A 22 9.04 13.86 -12.56
C ARG A 22 8.19 14.26 -13.77
N GLY A 23 8.79 14.31 -14.96
CA GLY A 23 8.11 14.60 -16.21
C GLY A 23 7.02 13.59 -16.53
N ALA A 24 7.33 12.29 -16.40
CA ALA A 24 6.37 11.20 -16.57
C ALA A 24 5.21 11.26 -15.57
N ALA A 25 5.48 11.67 -14.33
CA ALA A 25 4.45 11.88 -13.31
C ALA A 25 3.63 13.18 -13.50
N GLY A 26 3.95 14.01 -14.50
CA GLY A 26 3.26 15.27 -14.78
C GLY A 26 3.44 16.33 -13.68
N LEU A 27 4.51 16.25 -12.87
CA LEU A 27 4.71 17.14 -11.73
C LEU A 27 5.63 18.31 -12.08
N SER A 28 5.31 19.50 -11.58
CA SER A 28 6.27 20.61 -11.53
C SER A 28 7.29 20.38 -10.41
N GLN A 29 8.45 21.04 -10.47
CA GLN A 29 9.44 20.98 -9.37
C GLN A 29 8.84 21.43 -8.03
N SER A 30 7.97 22.45 -8.04
CA SER A 30 7.28 22.94 -6.85
C SER A 30 6.31 21.92 -6.29
N GLU A 31 5.56 21.23 -7.16
CA GLU A 31 4.60 20.21 -6.76
C GLU A 31 5.31 18.97 -6.19
N LEU A 32 6.39 18.53 -6.82
CA LEU A 32 7.22 17.46 -6.29
C LEU A 32 7.81 17.82 -4.91
N ALA A 33 8.35 19.04 -4.77
CA ALA A 33 8.89 19.51 -3.50
C ALA A 33 7.83 19.51 -2.39
N ARG A 34 6.63 20.01 -2.69
CA ARG A 34 5.49 20.03 -1.76
C ARG A 34 5.11 18.61 -1.32
N ARG A 35 4.96 17.67 -2.26
CA ARG A 35 4.62 16.27 -1.96
C ARG A 35 5.71 15.56 -1.16
N ALA A 36 6.97 15.77 -1.52
CA ALA A 36 8.12 15.18 -0.86
C ALA A 36 8.51 15.89 0.46
N ARG A 37 7.78 16.94 0.86
CA ARG A 37 8.07 17.76 2.05
C ARG A 37 9.52 18.26 2.08
N CYS A 38 9.95 18.82 0.95
CA CYS A 38 11.23 19.52 0.78
C CYS A 38 11.03 20.86 0.04
N THR A 39 12.10 21.58 -0.24
CA THR A 39 12.01 22.90 -0.89
C THR A 39 12.19 22.78 -2.40
N ARG A 40 11.52 23.66 -3.17
CA ARG A 40 11.68 23.71 -4.64
C ARG A 40 13.15 23.92 -5.07
N PRO A 41 13.94 24.84 -4.45
CA PRO A 41 15.35 24.97 -4.79
C PRO A 41 16.14 23.67 -4.60
N TYR A 42 15.80 22.87 -3.58
CA TYR A 42 16.43 21.58 -3.36
C TYR A 42 16.15 20.58 -4.49
N VAL A 43 14.91 20.51 -4.98
CA VAL A 43 14.56 19.68 -6.14
C VAL A 43 15.31 20.15 -7.39
N SER A 44 15.37 21.47 -7.63
CA SER A 44 16.13 22.03 -8.75
C SER A 44 17.62 21.68 -8.67
N GLN A 45 18.22 21.72 -7.48
CA GLN A 45 19.63 21.33 -7.29
C GLN A 45 19.88 19.84 -7.52
N LEU A 46 18.92 18.97 -7.20
CA LEU A 46 19.00 17.54 -7.52
C LEU A 46 18.92 17.31 -9.03
N GLU A 47 17.95 17.94 -9.72
CA GLU A 47 17.78 17.83 -11.18
C GLU A 47 18.94 18.47 -11.96
N GLY A 48 19.55 19.53 -11.42
CA GLY A 48 20.74 20.17 -11.99
C GLY A 48 22.06 19.47 -11.62
N GLY A 49 22.02 18.40 -10.81
CA GLY A 49 23.21 17.65 -10.39
C GLY A 49 24.14 18.37 -9.40
N ALA A 50 23.77 19.58 -8.95
CA ALA A 50 24.49 20.34 -7.92
C ALA A 50 24.44 19.62 -6.56
N ARG A 51 23.36 18.87 -6.31
CA ARG A 51 23.23 17.96 -5.17
C ARG A 51 22.99 16.55 -5.68
N GLN A 52 23.70 15.57 -5.12
CA GLN A 52 23.79 14.24 -5.73
C GLN A 52 23.35 13.10 -4.83
N ARG A 53 23.31 13.32 -3.51
CA ARG A 53 22.85 12.32 -2.56
C ARG A 53 21.85 12.97 -1.59
N PRO A 54 20.54 12.82 -1.84
CA PRO A 54 19.56 13.22 -0.84
C PRO A 54 19.72 12.36 0.42
N SER A 55 19.29 12.89 1.57
CA SER A 55 19.24 12.05 2.77
C SER A 55 18.29 10.88 2.56
N ARG A 56 18.48 9.78 3.30
CA ARG A 56 17.62 8.58 3.26
C ARG A 56 16.13 8.93 3.31
N ALA A 57 15.74 9.78 4.27
CA ALA A 57 14.35 10.20 4.43
C ALA A 57 13.84 11.02 3.23
N VAL A 58 14.68 11.86 2.62
CA VAL A 58 14.30 12.65 1.44
C VAL A 58 14.17 11.75 0.20
N ALA A 59 15.08 10.79 0.00
CA ALA A 59 15.01 9.83 -1.09
C ALA A 59 13.68 9.04 -1.05
N LEU A 60 13.33 8.48 0.11
CA LEU A 60 12.09 7.72 0.28
C LEU A 60 10.84 8.59 0.04
N ARG A 61 10.84 9.85 0.50
CA ARG A 61 9.74 10.79 0.24
C ARG A 61 9.63 11.17 -1.24
N LEU A 62 10.75 11.34 -1.94
CA LEU A 62 10.76 11.62 -3.38
C LEU A 62 10.21 10.43 -4.18
N ALA A 63 10.70 9.21 -3.91
CA ALA A 63 10.20 7.99 -4.53
C ALA A 63 8.69 7.82 -4.35
N THR A 64 8.21 8.13 -3.13
CA THR A 64 6.78 8.08 -2.79
C THR A 64 5.98 9.19 -3.50
N ALA A 65 6.50 10.42 -3.54
CA ALA A 65 5.84 11.56 -4.19
C ALA A 65 5.70 11.38 -5.71
N LEU A 66 6.67 10.69 -6.32
CA LEU A 66 6.67 10.26 -7.73
C LEU A 66 5.76 9.05 -7.98
N GLY A 67 5.26 8.39 -6.94
CA GLY A 67 4.41 7.20 -7.06
C GLY A 67 5.15 5.95 -7.51
N LEU A 68 6.47 5.89 -7.36
CA LEU A 68 7.29 4.76 -7.82
C LEU A 68 6.99 3.51 -7.01
N GLN A 69 6.97 2.35 -7.70
CA GLN A 69 6.73 1.03 -7.13
C GLN A 69 7.70 0.01 -7.77
N GLY A 70 7.94 -1.10 -7.07
CA GLY A 70 8.72 -2.23 -7.61
C GLY A 70 10.10 -1.82 -8.11
N GLU A 71 10.46 -2.31 -9.29
CA GLU A 71 11.79 -2.11 -9.90
C GLU A 71 12.13 -0.63 -10.12
N ALA A 72 11.20 0.18 -10.62
CA ALA A 72 11.43 1.62 -10.82
C ALA A 72 11.71 2.37 -9.51
N ARG A 73 11.15 1.90 -8.39
CA ARG A 73 11.45 2.43 -7.07
C ARG A 73 12.85 2.02 -6.62
N GLN A 74 13.22 0.77 -6.84
CA GLN A 74 14.54 0.26 -6.49
C GLN A 74 15.66 0.92 -7.31
N GLU A 75 15.43 1.11 -8.60
CA GLU A 75 16.33 1.84 -9.51
C GLU A 75 16.54 3.27 -9.02
N PHE A 76 15.46 3.98 -8.67
CA PHE A 76 15.55 5.32 -8.11
C PHE A 76 16.31 5.37 -6.78
N LEU A 77 16.04 4.44 -5.84
CA LEU A 77 16.73 4.41 -4.54
C LEU A 77 18.21 4.08 -4.70
N THR A 78 18.55 3.19 -5.63
CA THR A 78 19.93 2.88 -6.01
C THR A 78 20.64 4.12 -6.56
N ALA A 79 20.03 4.81 -7.53
CA ALA A 79 20.56 6.05 -8.09
C ALA A 79 20.67 7.18 -7.02
N ALA A 80 19.76 7.20 -6.04
CA ALA A 80 19.81 8.13 -4.90
C ALA A 80 20.89 7.80 -3.86
N GLY A 81 21.65 6.71 -4.06
CA GLY A 81 22.73 6.27 -3.19
C GLY A 81 22.26 5.44 -1.99
N TRP A 82 21.12 4.75 -2.13
CA TRP A 82 20.49 3.94 -1.09
C TRP A 82 20.04 2.55 -1.62
N PRO A 83 20.95 1.74 -2.17
CA PRO A 83 20.62 0.45 -2.79
C PRO A 83 20.08 -0.59 -1.79
N ASP A 84 20.43 -0.47 -0.51
CA ASP A 84 20.03 -1.44 0.53
C ASP A 84 18.66 -1.12 1.15
N LEU A 85 18.02 -0.02 0.71
CA LEU A 85 16.69 0.31 1.20
C LEU A 85 15.62 -0.52 0.50
N GLU A 86 14.65 -0.96 1.29
CA GLU A 86 13.46 -1.66 0.82
C GLU A 86 13.75 -2.94 0.02
N GLN A 87 14.94 -3.52 0.21
CA GLN A 87 15.27 -4.80 -0.38
C GLN A 87 14.31 -5.88 0.15
N PRO A 88 13.81 -6.77 -0.74
CA PRO A 88 13.01 -7.90 -0.30
C PRO A 88 13.81 -8.77 0.67
N LEU A 89 13.13 -9.29 1.68
CA LEU A 89 13.67 -10.41 2.44
C LEU A 89 13.89 -11.58 1.48
N SER A 90 15.12 -12.08 1.45
CA SER A 90 15.54 -13.15 0.54
C SER A 90 16.50 -14.08 1.26
N ASP A 91 16.34 -15.37 1.02
CA ASP A 91 17.24 -16.41 1.54
C ASP A 91 18.61 -16.41 0.88
N ALA A 92 18.74 -15.79 -0.30
CA ALA A 92 19.99 -15.81 -1.05
C ALA A 92 21.04 -14.89 -0.40
N GLY A 93 21.92 -15.47 0.42
CA GLY A 93 23.15 -14.84 0.88
C GLY A 93 23.05 -13.95 2.12
N ASP A 94 21.87 -13.84 2.74
CA ASP A 94 21.67 -13.04 3.95
C ASP A 94 21.67 -13.92 5.22
N ALA A 95 22.82 -13.96 5.90
CA ALA A 95 22.97 -14.65 7.18
C ALA A 95 22.04 -14.10 8.28
N ALA A 96 21.71 -12.81 8.23
CA ALA A 96 20.78 -12.20 9.18
C ALA A 96 19.35 -12.69 8.92
N HIS A 97 18.94 -12.80 7.66
CA HIS A 97 17.64 -13.38 7.31
C HIS A 97 17.53 -14.84 7.76
N THR A 98 18.59 -15.62 7.54
CA THR A 98 18.64 -17.04 7.96
C THR A 98 18.48 -17.18 9.48
N LEU A 99 19.21 -16.38 10.26
CA LEU A 99 19.10 -16.38 11.72
C LEU A 99 17.70 -15.94 12.18
N ALA A 100 17.13 -14.91 11.55
CA ALA A 100 15.78 -14.44 11.87
C ALA A 100 14.72 -15.53 11.64
N ARG A 101 14.86 -16.33 10.57
CA ARG A 101 13.97 -17.48 10.30
C ARG A 101 14.07 -18.53 11.39
N GLN A 102 15.30 -18.93 11.75
CA GLN A 102 15.52 -19.91 12.83
C GLN A 102 14.92 -19.45 14.15
N LEU A 103 15.04 -18.16 14.48
CA LEU A 103 14.42 -17.59 15.67
C LEU A 103 12.89 -17.69 15.60
N VAL A 104 12.29 -17.35 14.45
CA VAL A 104 10.84 -17.41 14.24
C VAL A 104 10.30 -18.85 14.26
N ASP A 105 11.05 -19.82 13.74
CA ASP A 105 10.73 -21.24 13.81
C ASP A 105 10.76 -21.79 15.24
N GLY A 106 11.65 -21.26 16.08
CA GLY A 106 11.74 -21.62 17.49
C GLY A 106 10.58 -21.12 18.36
N LEU A 107 9.73 -20.22 17.84
CA LEU A 107 8.62 -19.65 18.61
C LEU A 107 7.44 -20.64 18.70
N PRO A 108 6.89 -20.90 19.90
CA PRO A 108 5.75 -21.79 20.07
C PRO A 108 4.43 -21.17 19.61
N TYR A 109 4.42 -19.90 19.21
CA TYR A 109 3.25 -19.13 18.80
C TYR A 109 3.34 -18.68 17.33
N PRO A 110 2.19 -18.38 16.69
CA PRO A 110 2.13 -17.85 15.32
C PRO A 110 3.02 -16.62 15.13
N ALA A 111 3.94 -16.68 14.17
CA ALA A 111 4.85 -15.58 13.85
C ALA A 111 5.21 -15.54 12.36
N ALA A 112 5.48 -14.32 11.87
CA ALA A 112 5.96 -14.03 10.53
C ALA A 112 7.12 -13.04 10.57
N LEU A 113 7.99 -13.12 9.55
CA LEU A 113 8.93 -12.06 9.22
C LEU A 113 8.36 -11.21 8.08
N HIS A 114 8.49 -9.89 8.18
CA HIS A 114 8.14 -8.97 7.11
C HIS A 114 9.23 -7.91 6.90
N ASP A 115 9.32 -7.37 5.70
CA ASP A 115 10.26 -6.30 5.37
C ASP A 115 9.73 -4.90 5.77
N SER A 116 10.50 -3.86 5.48
CA SER A 116 10.10 -2.46 5.74
C SER A 116 8.92 -1.98 4.89
N ARG A 117 8.55 -2.72 3.84
CA ARG A 117 7.38 -2.47 3.00
C ARG A 117 6.16 -3.29 3.47
N TRP A 118 6.27 -3.99 4.59
CA TRP A 118 5.21 -4.86 5.13
C TRP A 118 4.86 -6.03 4.20
N ILE A 119 5.85 -6.50 3.44
CA ILE A 119 5.75 -7.74 2.67
C ILE A 119 6.25 -8.89 3.53
N VAL A 120 5.43 -9.93 3.67
CA VAL A 120 5.77 -11.15 4.40
C VAL A 120 6.90 -11.86 3.66
N GLY A 121 8.03 -12.06 4.34
CA GLY A 121 9.15 -12.85 3.81
C GLY A 121 9.08 -14.31 4.23
N TYR A 122 8.57 -14.57 5.44
CA TYR A 122 8.55 -15.91 6.04
C TYR A 122 7.43 -16.08 7.06
N THR A 123 6.93 -17.30 7.21
CA THR A 123 5.90 -17.71 8.17
C THR A 123 6.35 -18.98 8.90
N ASN A 124 6.09 -19.08 10.20
CA ASN A 124 6.35 -20.33 10.93
C ASN A 124 5.16 -21.31 10.85
N GLY A 125 5.42 -22.58 11.16
CA GLY A 125 4.39 -23.63 11.13
C GLY A 125 3.13 -23.35 11.98
N PRO A 126 3.23 -22.83 13.23
CA PRO A 126 2.07 -22.41 14.00
C PRO A 126 1.17 -21.39 13.28
N LEU A 127 1.76 -20.40 12.61
CA LEU A 127 1.01 -19.40 11.85
C LEU A 127 0.31 -20.02 10.64
N GLU A 128 1.01 -20.85 9.88
CA GLU A 128 0.45 -21.53 8.71
C GLU A 128 -0.76 -22.41 9.10
N ARG A 129 -0.66 -23.13 10.23
CA ARG A 129 -1.80 -23.91 10.76
C ARG A 129 -2.98 -23.02 11.15
N LEU A 130 -2.73 -21.92 11.86
CA LEU A 130 -3.79 -20.99 12.26
C LEU A 130 -4.52 -20.42 11.03
N PHE A 131 -3.76 -19.85 10.08
CA PHE A 131 -4.32 -19.24 8.88
C PHE A 131 -4.93 -20.28 7.91
N GLY A 132 -4.44 -21.52 7.94
CA GLY A 132 -5.05 -22.66 7.27
C GLY A 132 -6.45 -22.99 7.81
N VAL A 133 -6.63 -23.03 9.13
CA VAL A 133 -7.96 -23.19 9.76
C VAL A 133 -8.88 -22.01 9.42
N LEU A 134 -8.34 -20.80 9.36
CA LEU A 134 -9.08 -19.61 8.98
C LEU A 134 -9.39 -19.56 7.47
N GLY A 135 -8.86 -20.46 6.64
CA GLY A 135 -9.16 -20.54 5.20
C GLY A 135 -8.70 -19.32 4.40
N VAL A 136 -7.80 -18.51 4.98
CA VAL A 136 -7.19 -17.32 4.36
C VAL A 136 -5.69 -17.45 4.58
N PRO A 137 -4.93 -18.15 3.72
CA PRO A 137 -3.52 -18.39 3.97
C PRO A 137 -2.72 -17.09 3.89
N MET A 138 -1.88 -16.82 4.88
CA MET A 138 -0.88 -15.76 4.82
C MET A 138 0.38 -16.31 4.17
N LEU A 139 0.79 -15.73 3.03
CA LEU A 139 1.83 -16.28 2.17
C LEU A 139 3.06 -15.36 2.10
N ALA A 140 4.23 -15.96 1.97
CA ALA A 140 5.44 -15.23 1.59
C ALA A 140 5.23 -14.47 0.26
N GLY A 141 5.68 -13.23 0.19
CA GLY A 141 5.42 -12.28 -0.90
C GLY A 141 4.09 -11.52 -0.78
N GLY A 142 3.19 -11.90 0.13
CA GLY A 142 1.94 -11.20 0.44
C GLY A 142 2.16 -9.93 1.25
N SER A 143 1.19 -9.01 1.23
CA SER A 143 1.22 -7.83 2.10
C SER A 143 0.55 -8.14 3.43
N LEU A 144 1.32 -8.11 4.52
CA LEU A 144 0.82 -8.35 5.87
C LEU A 144 -0.35 -7.42 6.19
N LEU A 145 -0.29 -6.16 5.76
CA LEU A 145 -1.35 -5.20 6.00
C LEU A 145 -2.62 -5.55 5.22
N GLU A 146 -2.51 -6.05 3.98
CA GLU A 146 -3.69 -6.49 3.24
C GLU A 146 -4.34 -7.73 3.86
N ASP A 147 -3.52 -8.68 4.32
CA ASP A 147 -4.00 -9.89 4.98
C ASP A 147 -4.76 -9.54 6.28
N VAL A 148 -4.22 -8.61 7.09
CA VAL A 148 -4.88 -8.11 8.31
C VAL A 148 -6.26 -7.52 8.01
N PHE A 149 -6.41 -6.80 6.89
CA PHE A 149 -7.65 -6.13 6.49
C PHE A 149 -8.50 -6.96 5.52
N ASP A 150 -8.17 -8.24 5.31
CA ASP A 150 -8.98 -9.12 4.48
C ASP A 150 -10.39 -9.30 5.09
N PRO A 151 -11.49 -9.06 4.33
CA PRO A 151 -12.85 -9.22 4.83
C PRO A 151 -13.17 -10.63 5.37
N ALA A 152 -12.60 -11.68 4.77
CA ALA A 152 -12.78 -13.06 5.20
C ALA A 152 -12.08 -13.32 6.53
N LEU A 153 -10.90 -12.73 6.74
CA LEU A 153 -10.19 -12.83 8.01
C LEU A 153 -10.92 -12.05 9.12
N ARG A 154 -11.38 -10.83 8.80
CA ARG A 154 -12.21 -10.00 9.70
C ARG A 154 -13.46 -10.74 10.19
N ALA A 155 -14.12 -11.49 9.32
CA ALA A 155 -15.34 -12.23 9.68
C ALA A 155 -15.09 -13.42 10.62
N ARG A 156 -13.85 -13.91 10.72
CA ARG A 156 -13.49 -15.12 11.47
C ARG A 156 -12.74 -14.84 12.77
N LEU A 157 -12.23 -13.63 12.98
CA LEU A 157 -11.47 -13.25 14.17
C LEU A 157 -12.35 -12.52 15.21
N PRO A 158 -12.53 -13.09 16.43
CA PRO A 158 -13.41 -12.52 17.45
C PRO A 158 -13.06 -11.08 17.91
N ASP A 159 -11.77 -10.73 18.02
CA ASP A 159 -11.29 -9.37 18.32
C ASP A 159 -10.44 -8.80 17.17
N TRP A 160 -11.00 -8.84 15.97
CA TRP A 160 -10.33 -8.26 14.80
C TRP A 160 -10.01 -6.77 14.99
N GLU A 161 -10.88 -6.00 15.62
CA GLU A 161 -10.68 -4.55 15.80
C GLU A 161 -9.52 -4.22 16.74
N GLY A 162 -9.31 -5.00 17.82
CA GLY A 162 -8.13 -4.89 18.67
C GLY A 162 -6.85 -5.19 17.90
N TRP A 163 -6.82 -6.31 17.18
CA TRP A 163 -5.66 -6.73 16.39
C TRP A 163 -5.33 -5.74 15.25
N ALA A 164 -6.33 -5.33 14.46
CA ALA A 164 -6.16 -4.38 13.36
C ALA A 164 -5.63 -3.03 13.85
N ARG A 165 -6.09 -2.54 15.02
CA ARG A 165 -5.54 -1.31 15.64
C ARG A 165 -4.07 -1.48 16.02
N ALA A 166 -3.69 -2.61 16.62
CA ALA A 166 -2.31 -2.89 17.00
C ALA A 166 -1.39 -2.96 15.77
N MET A 167 -1.80 -3.71 14.73
CA MET A 167 -1.07 -3.84 13.47
C MET A 167 -0.95 -2.50 12.74
N LEU A 168 -2.02 -1.70 12.69
CA LEU A 168 -1.97 -0.36 12.11
C LEU A 168 -1.04 0.57 12.90
N ALA A 169 -1.02 0.50 14.23
CA ALA A 169 -0.10 1.29 15.04
C ALA A 169 1.36 0.89 14.79
N GLN A 170 1.63 -0.40 14.61
CA GLN A 170 2.96 -0.90 14.26
C GLN A 170 3.35 -0.44 12.84
N PHE A 171 2.45 -0.55 11.85
CA PHE A 171 2.68 -0.05 10.50
C PHE A 171 3.06 1.44 10.49
N LYS A 172 2.39 2.25 11.31
CA LYS A 172 2.70 3.68 11.45
C LYS A 172 4.09 3.94 12.00
N ARG A 173 4.57 3.11 12.93
CA ARG A 173 5.93 3.22 13.49
C ARG A 173 6.97 2.80 12.46
N ASP A 174 6.73 1.68 11.79
CA ASP A 174 7.70 1.04 10.91
C ASP A 174 7.83 1.75 9.56
N SER A 175 6.72 2.26 9.01
CA SER A 175 6.69 2.86 7.67
C SER A 175 7.24 4.29 7.61
N GLY A 176 7.45 4.96 8.74
CA GLY A 176 7.86 6.36 8.77
C GLY A 176 7.06 7.24 7.79
N THR A 177 7.71 8.21 7.13
CA THR A 177 7.08 9.00 6.05
C THR A 177 7.00 8.28 4.69
N SER A 178 7.43 7.03 4.61
CA SER A 178 7.53 6.23 3.39
C SER A 178 6.26 5.45 3.20
N VAL A 179 5.23 6.11 2.69
CA VAL A 179 3.92 5.48 2.47
C VAL A 179 3.88 4.89 1.07
N THR A 180 4.34 3.65 0.93
CA THR A 180 3.95 2.83 -0.23
C THR A 180 2.54 2.29 0.06
N PRO A 181 1.53 2.63 -0.76
CA PRO A 181 0.20 2.07 -0.56
C PRO A 181 0.22 0.56 -0.76
N PRO A 182 -0.56 -0.21 0.02
CA PRO A 182 -0.78 -1.63 -0.26
C PRO A 182 -1.25 -1.82 -1.72
N ARG A 183 -0.81 -2.92 -2.32
CA ARG A 183 -1.11 -3.35 -3.69
C ARG A 183 -2.61 -3.43 -3.97
N SER A 184 -3.45 -3.80 -3.00
CA SER A 184 -4.90 -3.95 -3.19
C SER A 184 -5.72 -2.84 -2.53
N ARG A 185 -6.43 -2.07 -3.38
CA ARG A 185 -7.44 -1.08 -2.96
C ARG A 185 -8.69 -1.73 -2.32
N ARG A 186 -8.86 -3.05 -2.46
CA ARG A 186 -10.10 -3.78 -2.12
C ARG A 186 -10.28 -4.00 -0.62
N CYS A 187 -9.21 -4.21 0.14
CA CYS A 187 -9.27 -4.54 1.57
C CYS A 187 -9.64 -3.35 2.47
N TRP A 188 -9.60 -2.13 1.93
CA TRP A 188 -9.80 -0.89 2.70
C TRP A 188 -11.25 -0.36 2.66
N CYS A 189 -12.12 -0.98 1.86
CA CYS A 189 -13.52 -0.61 1.75
C CYS A 189 -14.26 -0.86 3.07
N GLY A 190 -14.35 0.17 3.92
CA GLY A 190 -15.03 0.13 5.22
C GLY A 190 -14.21 0.69 6.38
N CYS A 191 -12.93 0.98 6.18
CA CYS A 191 -12.12 1.68 7.16
C CYS A 191 -12.33 3.20 7.03
N THR A 192 -12.52 3.89 8.15
CA THR A 192 -12.50 5.36 8.20
C THR A 192 -11.22 5.86 7.52
N PRO A 193 -11.27 6.91 6.67
CA PRO A 193 -10.08 7.43 6.01
C PRO A 193 -8.97 7.68 7.01
N CYS A 194 -7.92 6.87 6.90
CA CYS A 194 -6.76 7.01 7.77
C CYS A 194 -6.03 8.29 7.33
N PRO A 195 -5.59 9.18 8.24
CA PRO A 195 -4.88 10.42 7.89
C PRO A 195 -3.61 10.21 7.03
N ILE A 196 -3.10 8.98 7.02
CA ILE A 196 -1.90 8.55 6.29
C ILE A 196 -2.25 8.12 4.86
N PHE A 197 -3.50 7.71 4.63
CA PHE A 197 -4.06 7.38 3.32
C PHE A 197 -5.33 8.21 3.05
N PRO A 198 -5.21 9.54 2.90
CA PRO A 198 -6.37 10.44 2.80
C PRO A 198 -7.27 10.19 1.58
N GLY A 199 -6.84 9.36 0.61
CA GLY A 199 -7.63 8.94 -0.55
C GLY A 199 -8.22 7.52 -0.47
N TYR A 200 -8.05 6.79 0.65
CA TYR A 200 -8.43 5.36 0.74
C TYR A 200 -9.63 5.07 1.63
N GLY A 201 -10.09 6.01 2.46
CA GLY A 201 -11.40 5.91 3.10
C GLY A 201 -12.41 6.76 2.36
N GLY A 202 -13.47 6.12 1.85
CA GLY A 202 -14.56 6.84 1.20
C GLY A 202 -15.00 6.31 -0.16
N MET A 203 -14.63 5.08 -0.58
CA MET A 203 -15.38 4.40 -1.64
C MET A 203 -16.64 3.79 -1.05
N SER A 204 -17.61 4.66 -0.79
CA SER A 204 -19.02 4.29 -0.74
C SER A 204 -19.33 3.43 -1.97
N ARG A 205 -19.89 2.24 -1.73
CA ARG A 205 -20.62 1.52 -2.77
C ARG A 205 -21.75 2.45 -3.22
N ARG A 206 -21.53 3.22 -4.29
CA ARG A 206 -22.67 3.54 -5.14
C ARG A 206 -22.99 2.24 -5.87
N PRO A 207 -24.15 1.60 -5.64
CA PRO A 207 -24.62 0.61 -6.59
C PRO A 207 -24.66 1.27 -7.97
N PRO A 208 -24.51 0.49 -9.07
CA PRO A 208 -24.59 1.04 -10.42
C PRO A 208 -25.83 1.91 -10.51
N THR A 209 -25.63 3.16 -10.92
CA THR A 209 -26.69 4.16 -10.98
C THR A 209 -27.75 3.60 -11.93
N PRO A 210 -29.01 3.41 -11.51
CA PRO A 210 -30.04 3.07 -12.47
C PRO A 210 -30.18 4.26 -13.45
N PRO A 211 -30.53 4.01 -14.73
CA PRO A 211 -30.62 5.07 -15.72
C PRO A 211 -31.54 6.18 -15.20
N ARG A 212 -31.06 7.42 -15.36
CA ARG A 212 -31.66 8.65 -14.87
C ARG A 212 -33.11 8.80 -15.35
N ARG A 213 -34.12 8.30 -14.62
CA ARG A 213 -35.53 8.72 -14.77
C ARG A 213 -36.53 8.17 -13.72
N CYS A 214 -36.16 8.06 -12.45
CA CYS A 214 -37.17 7.85 -11.40
C CYS A 214 -37.13 8.99 -10.37
N ARG A 215 -38.10 9.92 -10.46
CA ARG A 215 -38.41 10.88 -9.39
C ARG A 215 -39.10 10.11 -8.27
N TRP A 216 -38.48 10.05 -7.10
CA TRP A 216 -39.11 9.52 -5.89
C TRP A 216 -40.07 10.57 -5.31
N HIS A 217 -41.33 10.20 -5.10
CA HIS A 217 -42.29 11.01 -4.33
C HIS A 217 -41.92 10.97 -2.84
N SER A 218 -42.03 12.10 -2.15
CA SER A 218 -41.58 12.30 -0.76
C SER A 218 -42.30 11.42 0.28
N ALA A 219 -43.39 10.74 -0.08
CA ALA A 219 -44.25 10.01 0.85
C ALA A 219 -43.84 8.53 1.13
N CYS A 220 -42.76 8.01 0.53
CA CYS A 220 -42.34 6.60 0.70
C CYS A 220 -41.12 6.40 1.61
N ARG A 221 -40.83 7.34 2.52
CA ARG A 221 -39.59 7.31 3.30
C ARG A 221 -39.64 6.40 4.55
N ASP A 222 -40.83 6.01 5.03
CA ASP A 222 -40.97 5.50 6.41
C ASP A 222 -41.68 4.14 6.61
N THR A 223 -41.78 3.26 5.61
CA THR A 223 -42.28 1.89 5.87
C THR A 223 -41.44 0.81 5.16
N ALA A 224 -40.95 -0.15 5.94
CA ALA A 224 -40.08 -1.26 5.54
C ALA A 224 -40.74 -2.33 4.65
N ARG A 225 -41.72 -1.96 3.80
CA ARG A 225 -42.34 -2.87 2.84
C ARG A 225 -42.88 -2.11 1.63
N CYS A 226 -42.18 -2.21 0.51
CA CYS A 226 -42.63 -1.66 -0.77
C CYS A 226 -43.74 -2.57 -1.31
N THR A 227 -44.99 -2.07 -1.37
CA THR A 227 -46.10 -2.77 -2.04
C THR A 227 -46.26 -2.25 -3.47
N SER A 228 -46.85 -3.08 -4.35
CA SER A 228 -47.01 -2.83 -5.79
C SER A 228 -47.73 -1.53 -6.17
N LYS A 229 -48.39 -0.86 -5.21
CA LYS A 229 -49.04 0.45 -5.41
C LYS A 229 -48.07 1.65 -5.32
N CYS A 230 -46.84 1.49 -4.84
CA CYS A 230 -45.88 2.59 -4.71
C CYS A 230 -45.09 2.90 -6.00
N CYS A 231 -45.14 2.01 -6.99
CA CYS A 231 -44.43 2.18 -8.24
C CYS A 231 -45.43 2.30 -9.39
N GLY A 232 -45.58 3.51 -9.95
CA GLY A 232 -46.17 3.71 -11.28
C GLY A 232 -45.25 3.19 -12.38
N CYS A 233 -44.85 1.91 -12.31
CA CYS A 233 -43.94 1.26 -13.23
C CYS A 233 -44.73 0.32 -14.14
N LYS A 234 -44.90 0.68 -15.41
CA LYS A 234 -45.59 -0.14 -16.44
C LYS A 234 -44.73 -1.29 -17.00
N SER A 235 -43.57 -1.59 -16.42
CA SER A 235 -42.67 -2.62 -16.92
C SER A 235 -42.46 -3.73 -15.90
N SER A 236 -42.81 -4.96 -16.28
CA SER A 236 -42.76 -6.22 -15.52
C SER A 236 -41.34 -6.73 -15.18
N ALA A 237 -40.33 -5.85 -15.11
CA ALA A 237 -38.93 -6.24 -14.94
C ALA A 237 -38.27 -5.56 -13.73
N CYS A 238 -38.90 -5.66 -12.56
CA CYS A 238 -38.29 -5.26 -11.29
C CYS A 238 -37.74 -6.53 -10.58
N PRO A 239 -36.41 -6.71 -10.45
CA PRO A 239 -35.83 -7.93 -9.88
C PRO A 239 -35.99 -8.06 -8.35
N SER A 240 -36.63 -7.09 -7.69
CA SER A 240 -36.89 -7.10 -6.24
C SER A 240 -38.29 -7.58 -5.85
N CYS A 241 -39.12 -7.98 -6.82
CA CYS A 241 -40.35 -8.73 -6.56
C CYS A 241 -40.13 -10.18 -7.01
N GLY A 242 -39.60 -11.02 -6.13
CA GLY A 242 -39.48 -12.45 -6.38
C GLY A 242 -40.85 -13.12 -6.41
N TRP A 243 -41.11 -13.87 -7.48
CA TRP A 243 -41.64 -15.22 -7.36
C TRP A 243 -40.47 -16.17 -7.53
#